data_AF-A0A485BF79-F1
#
_entry.id   AF-A0A485BF79-F1
#
_cell.length_a   1.000
_cell.length_b   1.000
_cell.length_c   1.000
_cell.angle_alpha   90.00
_cell.angle_beta   90.00
_cell.angle_gamma   90.00
#
_symmetry.space_group_name_H-M   'P 1'
#
loop_
_entity.id
_entity.type
_entity.pdbx_description
1 polymer ?
#
loop_
_entity_poly.entity_id
_entity_poly.type
_entity_poly.pdbx_seq_one_letter_code
_entity_poly.pdbx_strand_id
1 'polypeptide(L)'
;MAALPALGSGLRMAAAVAPIGAIIGEWVGSAEGLGYVMLNANARLQTDICFAALFILVLLTVLLWLAVDAFLHRLIDWTPE
;
A
#
# COMPACT_ATOMS: atom_id res chain seq x y z
N MET A 1 11.49 -19.79 20.08
CA MET A 1 11.58 -19.72 18.60
C MET A 1 10.22 -19.62 17.88
N ALA A 2 9.07 -19.98 18.48
CA ALA A 2 7.79 -20.00 17.75
C ALA A 2 7.19 -18.63 17.34
N ALA A 3 7.70 -17.51 17.89
CA ALA A 3 7.13 -16.18 17.63
C ALA A 3 7.61 -15.53 16.33
N LEU A 4 8.77 -15.95 15.80
CA LEU A 4 9.37 -15.36 14.59
C LEU A 4 8.53 -15.61 13.31
N PRO A 5 8.05 -16.84 13.03
CA PRO A 5 7.17 -17.09 11.87
C PRO A 5 5.79 -16.43 12.02
N ALA A 6 5.28 -16.30 13.25
CA ALA A 6 4.01 -15.60 13.53
C ALA A 6 4.11 -14.08 13.32
N LEU A 7 5.27 -13.49 13.65
CA LEU A 7 5.55 -12.08 13.34
C LEU A 7 5.68 -11.84 11.84
N GLY A 8 6.33 -12.76 11.11
CA GLY A 8 6.40 -12.71 9.65
C GLY A 8 5.02 -12.70 9.00
N SER A 9 4.16 -13.67 9.32
CA SER A 9 2.80 -13.72 8.76
C SER A 9 1.94 -12.50 9.14
N GLY A 10 2.09 -11.98 10.36
CA GLY A 10 1.43 -10.75 10.80
C GLY A 10 1.87 -9.51 10.01
N LEU A 11 3.17 -9.38 9.72
CA LEU A 11 3.71 -8.26 8.94
C LEU A 11 3.26 -8.32 7.47
N ARG A 12 3.17 -9.52 6.88
CA ARG A 12 2.60 -9.75 5.54
C ARG A 12 1.15 -9.28 5.44
N MET A 13 0.33 -9.62 6.44
CA MET A 13 -1.07 -9.19 6.53
C MET A 13 -1.18 -7.67 6.69
N ALA A 14 -0.35 -7.07 7.56
CA ALA A 14 -0.33 -5.63 7.76
C ALA A 14 0.04 -4.87 6.48
N ALA A 15 1.01 -5.36 5.71
CA ALA A 15 1.42 -4.75 4.45
C ALA A 15 0.38 -4.86 3.33
N ALA A 16 -0.46 -5.89 3.34
CA ALA A 16 -1.60 -5.98 2.43
C ALA A 16 -2.68 -4.92 2.73
N VAL A 17 -2.83 -4.52 4.00
CA VAL A 17 -3.87 -3.56 4.45
C VAL A 17 -3.36 -2.12 4.52
N ALA A 18 -2.04 -1.92 4.68
CA ALA A 18 -1.40 -0.60 4.77
C ALA A 18 -1.77 0.38 3.63
N PRO A 19 -1.87 -0.03 2.35
CA PRO A 19 -2.26 0.87 1.27
C PRO A 19 -3.67 1.45 1.47
N ILE A 20 -4.61 0.65 1.96
CA ILE A 20 -5.99 1.09 2.22
C ILE A 20 -6.00 2.19 3.28
N GLY A 21 -5.23 1.99 4.37
CA GLY A 21 -5.09 2.98 5.43
C GLY A 21 -4.42 4.27 4.96
N ALA A 22 -3.40 4.17 4.10
CA ALA A 22 -2.73 5.32 3.51
C ALA A 22 -3.68 6.17 2.67
N ILE A 23 -4.48 5.54 1.80
CA ILE A 23 -5.47 6.24 0.95
C ILE A 23 -6.52 6.94 1.80
N ILE A 24 -7.10 6.24 2.78
CA ILE A 24 -8.11 6.83 3.67
C ILE A 24 -7.51 7.99 4.49
N GLY A 25 -6.27 7.84 4.96
CA GLY A 25 -5.53 8.91 5.65
C GLY A 25 -5.32 10.14 4.77
N GLU A 26 -4.96 9.93 3.50
CA GLU A 26 -4.82 11.03 2.52
C GLU A 26 -6.16 11.76 2.29
N TRP A 27 -7.29 11.04 2.28
CA TRP A 27 -8.62 11.64 2.04
C TRP A 27 -9.12 12.50 3.19
N VAL A 28 -8.77 12.17 4.44
CA VAL A 28 -9.33 12.84 5.63
C VAL A 28 -8.60 14.14 5.97
N GLY A 29 -7.35 14.32 5.55
CA GLY A 29 -6.58 15.49 5.99
C GLY A 29 -5.44 15.94 5.10
N SER A 30 -5.17 15.30 3.97
CA SER A 30 -4.08 15.74 3.10
C SER A 30 -4.56 16.77 2.07
N ALA A 31 -3.87 17.90 2.00
CA ALA A 31 -4.06 18.90 0.95
C ALA A 31 -3.28 18.57 -0.34
N GLU A 32 -2.56 17.45 -0.35
CA GLU A 32 -1.71 17.00 -1.46
C GLU A 32 -1.64 15.47 -1.50
N GLY A 33 -1.29 14.87 -2.64
CA GLY A 33 -1.18 13.41 -2.79
C GLY A 33 -2.22 12.82 -3.76
N LEU A 34 -2.09 11.51 -4.03
CA LEU A 34 -2.88 10.83 -5.07
C LEU A 34 -4.36 10.75 -4.70
N GLY A 35 -4.68 10.50 -3.42
CA GLY A 35 -6.05 10.54 -2.93
C GLY A 35 -6.71 11.92 -3.10
N TYR A 36 -5.99 12.98 -2.78
CA TYR A 36 -6.44 14.37 -2.97
C TYR A 36 -6.64 14.72 -4.46
N VAL A 37 -5.70 14.34 -5.31
CA VAL A 37 -5.79 14.56 -6.77
C VAL A 37 -6.98 13.82 -7.36
N MET A 38 -7.24 12.57 -6.94
CA MET A 38 -8.45 11.83 -7.34
C MET A 38 -9.72 12.54 -6.89
N LEU A 39 -9.78 13.03 -5.65
CA LEU A 39 -10.97 13.71 -5.13
C LEU A 39 -11.27 15.01 -5.91
N ASN A 40 -10.23 15.80 -6.18
CA ASN A 40 -10.34 17.04 -6.96
C ASN A 40 -10.64 16.78 -8.44
N ALA A 41 -10.05 15.75 -9.04
CA ALA A 41 -10.34 15.35 -10.42
C ALA A 41 -11.78 14.82 -10.57
N ASN A 42 -12.26 14.04 -9.59
CA ASN A 42 -13.63 13.56 -9.56
C ASN A 42 -14.64 14.71 -9.43
N ALA A 43 -14.34 15.70 -8.58
CA ALA A 43 -15.15 16.91 -8.44
C ALA A 43 -15.24 17.74 -9.75
N ARG A 44 -14.23 17.63 -10.63
CA ARG A 44 -14.18 18.26 -11.94
C ARG A 44 -14.69 17.37 -13.08
N LEU A 45 -15.17 16.15 -12.76
CA LEU A 45 -15.55 15.10 -13.71
C LEU A 45 -14.43 14.73 -14.71
N GLN A 46 -13.17 14.93 -14.32
CA GLN A 46 -11.99 14.59 -15.12
C GLN A 46 -11.61 13.14 -14.90
N THR A 47 -12.34 12.24 -15.54
CA THR A 47 -12.13 10.78 -15.44
C THR A 47 -10.74 10.35 -15.90
N ASP A 48 -10.15 11.04 -16.87
CA ASP A 48 -8.79 10.73 -17.36
C ASP A 48 -7.74 10.84 -16.24
N ILE A 49 -7.81 11.93 -15.45
CA ILE A 49 -6.88 12.18 -14.34
C ILE A 49 -7.18 11.23 -13.18
N CYS A 50 -8.45 10.95 -12.89
CA CYS A 50 -8.82 9.95 -11.89
C CYS A 50 -8.25 8.56 -12.23
N PHE A 51 -8.36 8.11 -13.48
CA PHE A 51 -7.84 6.81 -13.90
C PHE A 51 -6.31 6.78 -13.89
N ALA A 52 -5.64 7.86 -14.31
CA ALA A 52 -4.19 7.96 -14.23
C ALA A 52 -3.70 7.89 -12.77
N ALA A 53 -4.35 8.63 -11.86
CA ALA A 53 -4.03 8.60 -10.44
C ALA A 53 -4.33 7.24 -9.81
N LEU A 54 -5.46 6.61 -10.12
CA LEU A 54 -5.79 5.24 -9.72
C LEU A 54 -4.72 4.24 -10.17
N PHE A 55 -4.28 4.34 -11.43
CA PHE A 55 -3.27 3.45 -11.97
C PHE A 55 -1.94 3.59 -11.21
N ILE A 56 -1.48 4.82 -10.99
CA ILE A 56 -0.26 5.08 -10.19
C ILE A 56 -0.42 4.53 -8.78
N LEU A 57 -1.58 4.73 -8.16
CA LEU A 57 -1.88 4.28 -6.81
C LEU A 57 -1.85 2.75 -6.70
N VAL A 58 -2.44 2.04 -7.67
CA VAL A 58 -2.37 0.57 -7.76
C VAL A 58 -0.91 0.13 -7.94
N LEU A 59 -0.16 0.80 -8.80
CA LEU A 59 1.25 0.48 -9.06
C LEU A 59 2.11 0.66 -7.80
N LEU A 60 1.90 1.75 -7.05
CA LEU A 60 2.52 2.02 -5.75
C LEU A 60 2.14 0.97 -4.70
N THR A 61 0.86 0.58 -4.67
CA THR A 61 0.36 -0.45 -3.76
C THR A 61 1.03 -1.80 -4.03
N VAL A 62 1.11 -2.20 -5.30
CA VAL A 62 1.77 -3.44 -5.71
C VAL A 62 3.27 -3.39 -5.42
N LEU A 63 3.93 -2.26 -5.71
CA LEU A 63 5.35 -2.06 -5.38
C LEU A 63 5.62 -2.14 -3.88
N LEU A 64 4.77 -1.52 -3.06
CA LEU A 64 4.88 -1.60 -1.61
C LEU A 64 4.69 -3.04 -1.12
N TRP A 65 3.70 -3.74 -1.66
CA TRP A 65 3.45 -5.14 -1.34
C TRP A 65 4.64 -6.03 -1.72
N LEU A 66 5.19 -5.87 -2.93
CA LEU A 66 6.40 -6.58 -3.38
C LEU A 66 7.62 -6.23 -2.54
N ALA A 67 7.79 -4.96 -2.17
CA ALA A 67 8.89 -4.53 -1.31
C ALA A 67 8.81 -5.17 0.07
N VAL A 68 7.60 -5.23 0.66
CA VAL A 68 7.41 -5.91 1.94
C VAL A 68 7.57 -7.43 1.80
N ASP A 69 7.03 -8.05 0.75
CA ASP A 69 7.17 -9.49 0.50
C ASP A 69 8.64 -9.88 0.31
N ALA A 70 9.41 -9.09 -0.45
CA ALA A 70 10.85 -9.27 -0.61
C ALA A 70 11.62 -9.05 0.70
N PHE A 71 11.24 -8.05 1.50
CA PHE A 71 11.85 -7.79 2.81
C PHE A 71 11.55 -8.93 3.80
N LEU A 72 10.32 -9.46 3.75
CA LEU A 72 9.91 -10.63 4.50
C LEU A 72 10.71 -11.86 4.09
N HIS A 73 10.80 -12.15 2.79
CA HIS A 73 11.53 -13.30 2.29
C HIS A 73 12.99 -13.26 2.75
N ARG A 74 13.62 -12.08 2.66
CA ARG A 74 15.01 -11.88 3.10
C ARG A 74 15.21 -12.01 4.62
N LEU A 75 14.18 -11.73 5.42
CA LEU A 75 14.22 -11.90 6.88
C LEU A 75 13.84 -13.32 7.34
N ILE A 76 12.98 -14.02 6.59
CA ILE A 76 12.48 -15.35 6.92
C ILE A 76 13.40 -16.46 6.40
N ASP A 77 14.23 -16.20 5.37
CA ASP A 77 15.34 -17.08 4.95
C ASP A 77 16.30 -17.43 6.11
N TRP A 78 16.27 -16.69 7.22
CA TRP A 78 17.05 -16.98 8.43
C TRP A 78 16.39 -18.01 9.38
N THR A 79 15.37 -18.74 8.93
CA THR A 79 14.83 -19.89 9.66
C THR A 79 14.82 -21.09 8.72
N PRO A 80 15.80 -22.00 8.85
CA PRO A 80 15.72 -23.29 8.17
C PRO A 80 14.49 -24.02 8.73
N GLU A 81 13.70 -24.57 7.81
CA GLU A 81 12.66 -25.56 8.10
C GLU A 81 13.23 -26.69 8.99
#